data_AF-A0A4V6S122-F1
#
_entry.id   AF-A0A4V6S122-F1
#
_cell.length_a   1.000
_cell.length_b   1.000
_cell.length_c   1.000
_cell.angle_alpha   90.00
_cell.angle_beta   90.00
_cell.angle_gamma   90.00
#
_symmetry.space_group_name_H-M   'P 1'
#
loop_
_entity.id
_entity.type
_entity.pdbx_description
1 polymer ?
#
loop_
_entity_poly.entity_id
_entity_poly.type
_entity_poly.pdbx_seq_one_letter_code
_entity_poly.pdbx_strand_id
1 'polypeptide(L)'
;MNWVHTTRLAVLGVVSLFSLIVLALSANWISVTTTKLHLYYNYAALGVATSVLTFTLPVMLIIDLLRRGAFTSMILVELCWLGFLWVMWLATGALAADNLGGFVDGCSSSFFANWWNTGCSETQAITAFSFLNWIALTGYLALLLTMSILAANRGGPVWMTSVKEANFAPVNVNMSGAMGTPEHKGQLGTPMQQPSLQSYPPQQPGYSSPA
;
A
#
# COMPACT_ATOMS: atom_id res chain seq x y z
N MET A 1 -3.17 19.49 3.72
CA MET A 1 -3.30 18.03 3.89
C MET A 1 -2.23 17.30 3.08
N ASN A 2 -0.96 17.65 3.27
CA ASN A 2 0.15 17.05 2.51
C ASN A 2 0.89 15.99 3.31
N TRP A 3 0.70 15.96 4.63
CA TRP A 3 1.46 15.12 5.55
C TRP A 3 1.25 13.62 5.30
N VAL A 4 0.02 13.15 5.09
CA VAL A 4 -0.26 11.73 4.81
C VAL A 4 0.38 11.29 3.49
N HIS A 5 0.37 12.15 2.47
CA HIS A 5 1.05 11.89 1.21
C HIS A 5 2.56 11.85 1.33
N THR A 6 3.14 12.79 2.08
CA THR A 6 4.58 12.82 2.33
C THR A 6 5.01 11.58 3.12
N THR A 7 4.25 11.17 4.14
CA THR A 7 4.52 9.95 4.90
C THR A 7 4.41 8.70 4.04
N ARG A 8 3.37 8.60 3.21
CA ARG A 8 3.20 7.49 2.24
C ARG A 8 4.38 7.41 1.27
N LEU A 9 4.77 8.53 0.65
CA LEU A 9 5.91 8.58 -0.27
C LEU A 9 7.22 8.22 0.44
N ALA A 10 7.45 8.74 1.64
CA ALA A 10 8.66 8.48 2.42
C ALA A 10 8.78 7.00 2.81
N VAL A 11 7.71 6.41 3.38
CA VAL A 11 7.73 5.00 3.81
C VAL A 11 7.87 4.07 2.61
N LEU A 12 7.06 4.26 1.56
CA LEU A 12 7.13 3.40 0.37
C LEU A 12 8.47 3.56 -0.37
N GLY A 13 9.05 4.76 -0.37
CA GLY A 13 10.39 5.00 -0.91
C GLY A 13 11.48 4.27 -0.14
N VAL A 14 11.49 4.40 1.20
CA VAL A 14 12.46 3.69 2.07
C VAL A 14 12.34 2.17 1.92
N VAL A 15 11.11 1.64 1.94
CA VAL A 15 10.86 0.21 1.76
C VAL A 15 11.33 -0.29 0.40
N SER A 16 11.15 0.51 -0.66
CA SER A 16 11.64 0.18 -2.01
C SER A 16 13.18 0.14 -2.08
N LEU A 17 13.86 1.07 -1.41
CA LEU A 17 15.33 1.09 -1.35
C LEU A 17 15.89 -0.11 -0.58
N PHE A 18 15.31 -0.44 0.58
CA PHE A 18 15.71 -1.61 1.34
C PHE A 18 15.38 -2.91 0.59
N SER A 19 14.28 -2.94 -0.15
CA SER A 19 13.93 -4.06 -1.05
C SER A 19 14.99 -4.30 -2.12
N LEU A 20 15.55 -3.24 -2.74
CA LEU A 20 16.66 -3.37 -3.70
C LEU A 20 17.89 -4.04 -3.08
N ILE A 21 18.23 -3.64 -1.85
CA ILE A 21 19.37 -4.22 -1.12
C ILE A 21 19.12 -5.71 -0.88
N VAL A 22 17.95 -6.07 -0.35
CA VAL A 22 17.60 -7.48 -0.11
C VAL A 22 17.57 -8.30 -1.40
N LEU A 23 17.10 -7.73 -2.51
CA LEU A 23 17.10 -8.39 -3.81
C LEU A 23 18.53 -8.73 -4.25
N ALA A 24 19.44 -7.74 -4.18
CA ALA A 24 20.82 -7.91 -4.59
C ALA A 24 21.55 -8.96 -3.74
N LEU A 25 21.38 -8.90 -2.41
CA LEU A 25 21.98 -9.86 -1.49
C LEU A 25 21.41 -11.27 -1.69
N SER A 26 20.09 -11.40 -1.81
CA SER A 26 19.43 -12.71 -2.00
C SER A 26 19.80 -13.34 -3.35
N ALA A 27 19.90 -12.53 -4.41
CA ALA A 27 20.32 -13.00 -5.73
C ALA A 27 21.80 -13.45 -5.74
N ASN A 28 22.69 -12.67 -5.10
CA ASN A 28 24.09 -13.06 -4.94
C ASN A 28 24.20 -14.39 -4.18
N TRP A 29 23.44 -14.51 -3.08
CA TRP A 29 23.48 -15.70 -2.25
C TRP A 29 23.00 -16.96 -2.98
N ILE A 30 21.92 -16.87 -3.76
CA ILE A 30 21.45 -17.97 -4.62
C ILE A 30 22.52 -18.36 -5.64
N SER A 31 23.17 -17.37 -6.28
CA SER A 31 24.22 -17.62 -7.28
C SER A 31 25.42 -18.39 -6.70
N VAL A 32 25.90 -17.95 -5.53
CA VAL A 32 27.03 -18.59 -4.83
C VAL A 32 26.66 -20.01 -4.39
N THR A 33 25.51 -20.17 -3.74
CA THR A 33 25.08 -21.47 -3.19
C THR A 33 24.78 -22.49 -4.28
N THR A 34 24.16 -22.07 -5.39
CA THR A 34 23.93 -22.95 -6.55
C THR A 34 25.24 -23.39 -7.19
N THR A 35 26.24 -22.50 -7.28
CA THR A 35 27.53 -22.80 -7.90
C THR A 35 28.42 -23.71 -7.02
N LYS A 36 28.34 -23.56 -5.69
CA LYS A 36 29.24 -24.26 -4.75
C LYS A 36 28.63 -25.53 -4.15
N LEU A 37 27.33 -25.52 -3.90
CA LEU A 37 26.62 -26.57 -3.16
C LEU A 37 25.56 -27.28 -4.00
N HIS A 38 25.28 -26.82 -5.22
CA HIS A 38 24.17 -27.30 -6.07
C HIS A 38 22.81 -27.25 -5.37
N LEU A 39 22.66 -26.37 -4.36
CA LEU A 39 21.47 -26.18 -3.55
C LEU A 39 21.21 -24.69 -3.39
N TYR A 40 19.96 -24.32 -3.09
CA TYR A 40 19.56 -22.96 -2.77
C TYR A 40 18.81 -22.93 -1.44
N TYR A 41 18.89 -21.80 -0.73
CA TYR A 41 18.16 -21.62 0.52
C TYR A 41 16.77 -21.02 0.27
N ASN A 42 15.76 -21.57 0.94
CA ASN A 42 14.37 -21.13 0.80
C ASN A 42 14.18 -19.66 1.19
N TYR A 43 14.89 -19.17 2.21
CA TYR A 43 14.78 -17.77 2.62
C TYR A 43 15.30 -16.79 1.55
N ALA A 44 16.32 -17.18 0.78
CA ALA A 44 16.85 -16.35 -0.29
C ALA A 44 15.89 -16.30 -1.49
N ALA A 45 15.29 -17.44 -1.84
CA ALA A 45 14.25 -17.49 -2.87
C ALA A 45 13.02 -16.65 -2.46
N LEU A 46 12.60 -16.76 -1.20
CA LEU A 46 11.53 -15.92 -0.66
C LEU A 46 11.92 -14.44 -0.69
N GLY A 47 13.13 -14.08 -0.27
CA GLY A 47 13.64 -12.70 -0.30
C GLY A 47 13.63 -12.07 -1.69
N VAL A 48 13.99 -12.84 -2.73
CA VAL A 48 13.87 -12.38 -4.13
C VAL A 48 12.40 -12.14 -4.48
N ALA A 49 11.52 -13.10 -4.19
CA ALA A 49 10.10 -12.98 -4.51
C ALA A 49 9.45 -11.78 -3.81
N THR A 50 9.73 -11.59 -2.52
CA THR A 50 9.19 -10.48 -1.72
C THR A 50 9.74 -9.14 -2.16
N SER A 51 11.02 -9.06 -2.54
CA SER A 51 11.59 -7.85 -3.12
C SER A 51 10.96 -7.49 -4.47
N VAL A 52 10.78 -8.47 -5.37
CA VAL A 52 10.13 -8.27 -6.68
C VAL A 52 8.70 -7.78 -6.50
N LEU A 53 7.94 -8.40 -5.60
CA LEU A 53 6.58 -7.96 -5.25
C LEU A 53 6.57 -6.55 -4.65
N THR A 54 7.59 -6.17 -3.89
CA THR A 54 7.68 -4.83 -3.30
C THR A 54 7.85 -3.74 -4.38
N PHE A 55 8.46 -4.03 -5.54
CA PHE A 55 8.52 -3.07 -6.66
C PHE A 55 7.17 -2.74 -7.29
N THR A 56 6.12 -3.50 -7.00
CA THR A 56 4.77 -3.11 -7.40
C THR A 56 4.30 -1.84 -6.66
N LEU A 57 4.83 -1.55 -5.46
CA LEU A 57 4.48 -0.36 -4.67
C LEU A 57 4.81 0.97 -5.38
N PRO A 58 6.06 1.21 -5.83
CA PRO A 58 6.38 2.44 -6.56
C PRO A 58 5.61 2.53 -7.89
N VAL A 59 5.33 1.40 -8.56
CA VAL A 59 4.50 1.39 -9.77
C VAL A 59 3.08 1.86 -9.46
N MET A 60 2.45 1.35 -8.40
CA MET A 60 1.13 1.81 -7.96
C MET A 60 1.15 3.29 -7.58
N LEU A 61 2.23 3.76 -6.96
CA LEU A 61 2.39 5.17 -6.57
C LEU A 61 2.51 6.07 -7.80
N ILE A 62 3.32 5.70 -8.79
CA ILE A 62 3.46 6.45 -10.04
C ILE A 62 2.13 6.54 -10.79
N ILE A 63 1.38 5.43 -10.87
CA ILE A 63 0.05 5.41 -11.50
C ILE A 63 -0.92 6.34 -10.77
N ASP A 64 -0.90 6.35 -9.43
CA ASP A 64 -1.73 7.23 -8.60
C ASP A 64 -1.35 8.72 -8.75
N LEU A 65 -0.08 9.02 -9.02
CA LEU A 65 0.38 10.37 -9.34
C LEU A 65 -0.07 10.82 -10.74
N LEU A 66 -0.02 9.91 -11.72
CA LEU A 66 -0.34 10.22 -13.11
C LEU A 66 -1.85 10.21 -13.41
N ARG A 67 -2.64 9.40 -12.71
CA ARG A 67 -4.08 9.24 -12.96
C ARG A 67 -4.90 9.35 -11.68
N ARG A 68 -5.72 10.41 -11.57
CA ARG A 68 -6.72 10.55 -10.49
C ARG A 68 -7.83 9.49 -10.66
N GLY A 69 -8.25 8.87 -9.56
CA GLY A 69 -9.35 7.90 -9.53
C GLY A 69 -9.00 6.47 -9.96
N ALA A 70 -7.71 6.09 -9.97
CA ALA A 70 -7.32 4.71 -10.24
C ALA A 70 -7.73 3.77 -9.09
N PHE A 71 -8.25 2.58 -9.42
CA PHE A 71 -8.63 1.53 -8.44
C PHE A 71 -7.49 1.16 -7.46
N THR A 72 -6.24 1.36 -7.87
CA THR A 72 -5.04 1.15 -7.04
C THR A 72 -4.90 2.16 -5.89
N SER A 73 -5.72 3.22 -5.87
CA SER A 73 -5.73 4.26 -4.84
C SER A 73 -6.77 3.99 -3.74
N MET A 74 -7.61 2.95 -3.87
CA MET A 74 -8.59 2.60 -2.84
C MET A 74 -7.86 2.15 -1.57
N ILE A 75 -8.24 2.74 -0.43
CA ILE A 75 -7.72 2.41 0.90
C ILE A 75 -7.74 0.89 1.14
N LEU A 76 -8.83 0.21 0.77
CA LEU A 76 -8.95 -1.24 0.96
C LEU A 76 -7.90 -2.03 0.17
N VAL A 77 -7.68 -1.69 -1.10
CA VAL A 77 -6.69 -2.37 -1.96
C VAL A 77 -5.28 -2.14 -1.42
N GLU A 78 -4.96 -0.90 -1.05
CA GLU A 78 -3.68 -0.54 -0.45
C GLU A 78 -3.46 -1.30 0.88
N LEU A 79 -4.48 -1.38 1.75
CA LEU A 79 -4.40 -2.08 3.03
C LEU A 79 -4.20 -3.60 2.86
N CYS A 80 -4.92 -4.22 1.93
CA CYS A 80 -4.76 -5.64 1.61
C CYS A 80 -3.36 -5.94 1.04
N TRP A 81 -2.87 -5.10 0.12
CA TRP A 81 -1.57 -5.30 -0.51
C TRP A 81 -0.42 -5.08 0.48
N LEU A 82 -0.49 -4.02 1.29
CA LEU A 82 0.49 -3.76 2.35
C LEU A 82 0.45 -4.84 3.43
N GLY A 83 -0.72 -5.34 3.79
CA GLY A 83 -0.88 -6.47 4.71
C GLY A 83 -0.22 -7.74 4.18
N PHE A 84 -0.37 -8.02 2.89
CA PHE A 84 0.31 -9.14 2.25
C PHE A 84 1.84 -8.98 2.26
N LEU A 85 2.35 -7.80 1.85
CA LEU A 85 3.78 -7.52 1.89
C LEU A 85 4.34 -7.53 3.32
N TRP A 86 3.56 -7.10 4.31
CA TRP A 86 3.93 -7.15 5.71
C TRP A 86 4.18 -8.58 6.20
N VAL A 87 3.28 -9.53 5.91
CA VAL A 87 3.49 -10.96 6.24
C VAL A 87 4.71 -11.51 5.51
N MET A 88 4.88 -11.14 4.25
CA MET A 88 5.99 -11.61 3.41
C MET A 88 7.36 -11.14 3.91
N TRP A 89 7.48 -9.87 4.32
CA TRP A 89 8.71 -9.35 4.93
C TRP A 89 9.00 -10.00 6.29
N LEU A 90 7.96 -10.25 7.10
CA LEU A 90 8.10 -10.97 8.36
C LEU A 90 8.61 -12.41 8.14
N ALA A 91 8.01 -13.14 7.20
CA ALA A 91 8.40 -14.50 6.87
C ALA A 91 9.84 -14.56 6.33
N THR A 92 10.22 -13.63 5.46
CA THR A 92 11.59 -13.51 4.94
C THR A 92 12.60 -13.29 6.06
N GLY A 93 12.33 -12.33 6.95
CA GLY A 93 13.20 -12.03 8.10
C GLY A 93 13.29 -13.18 9.10
N ALA A 94 12.16 -13.82 9.41
CA ALA A 94 12.11 -14.94 10.35
C ALA A 94 12.88 -16.17 9.84
N LEU A 95 12.70 -16.54 8.57
CA LEU A 95 13.42 -17.66 7.95
C LEU A 95 14.92 -17.36 7.84
N ALA A 96 15.30 -16.13 7.48
CA ALA A 96 16.71 -15.73 7.45
C ALA A 96 17.35 -15.78 8.84
N ALA A 97 16.64 -15.33 9.89
CA ALA A 97 17.10 -15.38 11.28
C ALA A 97 17.25 -16.83 11.80
N ASP A 98 16.31 -17.72 11.47
CA ASP A 98 16.38 -19.14 11.82
C ASP A 98 17.64 -19.79 11.22
N ASN A 99 17.91 -19.51 9.94
CA ASN A 99 19.12 -19.98 9.28
C ASN A 99 20.38 -19.36 9.89
N LEU A 100 20.32 -18.09 10.34
CA LEU A 100 21.41 -17.44 11.08
C LEU A 100 21.76 -18.16 12.39
N GLY A 101 20.77 -18.76 13.07
CA GLY A 101 20.98 -19.64 14.22
C GLY A 101 21.87 -20.84 13.92
N GLY A 102 21.80 -21.37 12.69
CA GLY A 102 22.70 -22.42 12.20
C GLY A 102 24.11 -21.96 11.88
N PHE A 103 24.35 -20.65 11.73
CA PHE A 103 25.66 -20.08 11.37
C PHE A 103 26.47 -19.58 12.59
N VAL A 104 25.92 -19.60 13.81
CA VAL A 104 26.49 -18.95 15.02
C VAL A 104 27.94 -19.36 15.31
N ASP A 105 28.31 -20.61 15.08
CA ASP A 105 29.69 -21.09 15.31
C ASP A 105 30.62 -20.94 14.09
N GLY A 106 30.07 -20.59 12.92
CA GLY A 106 30.78 -20.63 11.64
C GLY A 106 31.16 -19.29 11.03
N CYS A 107 30.52 -18.18 11.41
CA CYS A 107 30.68 -16.88 10.73
C CYS A 107 32.04 -16.20 10.90
N SER A 108 32.81 -16.57 11.94
CA SER A 108 34.11 -15.98 12.25
C SER A 108 35.24 -17.02 12.28
N SER A 109 34.95 -18.26 11.88
CA SER A 109 35.95 -19.31 11.91
C SER A 109 36.79 -19.27 10.65
N SER A 110 38.12 -19.20 10.82
CA SER A 110 39.09 -19.34 9.73
C SER A 110 39.10 -20.73 9.10
N PHE A 111 38.37 -21.68 9.69
CA PHE A 111 38.19 -23.02 9.16
C PHE A 111 37.28 -23.05 7.92
N PHE A 112 36.32 -22.11 7.82
CA PHE A 112 35.42 -22.05 6.67
C PHE A 112 35.98 -21.18 5.55
N ALA A 113 35.64 -21.54 4.31
CA ALA A 113 36.06 -20.79 3.13
C ALA A 113 35.47 -19.36 3.15
N ASN A 114 36.21 -18.39 2.59
CA ASN A 114 35.84 -16.97 2.63
C ASN A 114 34.39 -16.68 2.17
N TRP A 115 33.89 -17.43 1.18
CA TRP A 115 32.52 -17.26 0.66
C TRP A 115 31.44 -17.60 1.71
N TRP A 116 31.73 -18.45 2.68
CA TRP A 116 30.84 -18.78 3.79
C TRP A 116 30.72 -17.62 4.78
N ASN A 117 31.84 -17.00 5.13
CA ASN A 117 31.88 -15.83 6.02
C ASN A 117 31.15 -14.63 5.39
N THR A 118 31.36 -14.41 4.08
CA THR A 118 30.59 -13.42 3.32
C THR A 118 29.09 -13.73 3.38
N GLY A 119 28.71 -14.99 3.15
CA GLY A 119 27.32 -15.43 3.24
C GLY A 119 26.60 -15.21 4.55
N CYS A 120 27.31 -15.42 5.65
CA CYS A 120 26.77 -15.11 6.97
C CYS A 120 26.48 -13.61 7.12
N SER A 121 27.43 -12.75 6.71
CA SER A 121 27.23 -11.30 6.75
C SER A 121 26.08 -10.85 5.84
N GLU A 122 25.93 -11.47 4.66
CA GLU A 122 24.81 -11.22 3.74
C GLU A 122 23.47 -11.65 4.35
N THR A 123 23.42 -12.82 5.00
CA THR A 123 22.20 -13.34 5.66
C THR A 123 21.81 -12.47 6.86
N GLN A 124 22.80 -11.98 7.62
CA GLN A 124 22.57 -11.02 8.70
C GLN A 124 21.99 -9.71 8.16
N ALA A 125 22.52 -9.20 7.04
CA ALA A 125 22.00 -8.01 6.39
C ALA A 125 20.57 -8.23 5.85
N ILE A 126 20.30 -9.35 5.17
CA ILE A 126 18.95 -9.72 4.71
C ILE A 126 17.97 -9.75 5.88
N THR A 127 18.36 -10.35 7.00
CA THR A 127 17.55 -10.41 8.22
C THR A 127 17.22 -9.00 8.73
N ALA A 128 18.24 -8.16 8.89
CA ALA A 128 18.08 -6.80 9.39
C ALA A 128 17.18 -5.94 8.48
N PHE A 129 17.45 -5.91 7.17
CA PHE A 129 16.65 -5.12 6.22
C PHE A 129 15.22 -5.66 6.07
N SER A 130 15.01 -6.97 6.21
CA SER A 130 13.67 -7.56 6.18
C SER A 130 12.84 -7.13 7.39
N PHE A 131 13.43 -7.13 8.59
CA PHE A 131 12.76 -6.63 9.78
C PHE A 131 12.53 -5.12 9.74
N LEU A 132 13.46 -4.33 9.19
CA LEU A 132 13.25 -2.89 9.00
C LEU A 132 12.08 -2.61 8.06
N ASN A 133 11.96 -3.35 6.95
CA ASN A 133 10.80 -3.26 6.06
C ASN A 133 9.51 -3.66 6.76
N TRP A 134 9.53 -4.76 7.52
CA TRP A 134 8.38 -5.20 8.32
C TRP A 134 7.93 -4.12 9.32
N ILE A 135 8.85 -3.52 10.08
CA ILE A 135 8.54 -2.45 11.06
C ILE A 135 7.98 -1.21 10.34
N ALA A 136 8.61 -0.78 9.24
CA ALA A 136 8.16 0.37 8.47
C ALA A 136 6.74 0.16 7.93
N LEU A 137 6.45 -1.02 7.38
CA LEU A 137 5.12 -1.40 6.92
C LEU A 137 4.11 -1.51 8.07
N THR A 138 4.53 -2.02 9.23
CA THR A 138 3.68 -2.09 10.44
C THR A 138 3.22 -0.70 10.87
N GLY A 139 4.16 0.25 10.99
CA GLY A 139 3.86 1.62 11.39
C GLY A 139 2.90 2.30 10.41
N TYR A 140 3.10 2.06 9.11
CA TYR A 140 2.22 2.62 8.09
C TYR A 140 0.84 1.97 8.06
N LEU A 141 0.75 0.63 8.16
CA LEU A 141 -0.52 -0.10 8.28
C LEU A 141 -1.32 0.36 9.50
N ALA A 142 -0.68 0.48 10.65
CA ALA A 142 -1.34 0.94 11.87
C ALA A 142 -1.87 2.37 11.73
N LEU A 143 -1.10 3.28 11.12
CA LEU A 143 -1.52 4.65 10.85
C LEU A 143 -2.72 4.69 9.88
N LEU A 144 -2.64 3.97 8.76
CA LEU A 144 -3.74 3.91 7.79
C LEU A 144 -5.00 3.32 8.41
N LEU A 145 -4.87 2.23 9.16
CA LEU A 145 -5.99 1.53 9.77
C LEU A 145 -6.67 2.40 10.83
N THR A 146 -5.89 3.03 11.72
CA THR A 146 -6.45 3.93 12.76
C THR A 146 -7.16 5.13 12.15
N MET A 147 -6.58 5.77 11.12
CA MET A 147 -7.21 6.87 10.41
C MET A 147 -8.48 6.43 9.67
N SER A 148 -8.47 5.23 9.09
CA SER A 148 -9.62 4.67 8.38
C SER A 148 -10.78 4.36 9.32
N ILE A 149 -10.51 3.77 10.49
CA ILE A 149 -11.53 3.51 11.51
C ILE A 149 -12.12 4.81 12.03
N LEU A 150 -11.27 5.80 12.34
CA LEU A 150 -11.74 7.07 12.88
C LEU A 150 -12.62 7.82 11.88
N ALA A 151 -12.29 7.77 10.59
CA ALA A 151 -13.11 8.33 9.54
C ALA A 151 -14.41 7.51 9.29
N ALA A 152 -14.36 6.18 9.42
CA ALA A 152 -15.53 5.32 9.23
C ALA A 152 -16.56 5.54 10.35
N ASN A 153 -16.10 5.71 11.59
CA ASN A 153 -16.96 6.04 12.73
C ASN A 153 -17.67 7.41 12.59
N ARG A 154 -17.20 8.28 11.69
CA ARG A 154 -17.82 9.58 11.37
C ARG A 154 -18.89 9.49 10.27
N GLY A 155 -19.17 8.30 9.75
CA GLY A 155 -20.28 8.06 8.80
C GLY A 155 -19.95 8.32 7.32
N GLY A 156 -18.67 8.52 6.96
CA GLY A 156 -18.24 8.69 5.56
C GLY A 156 -17.96 7.35 4.85
N PRO A 157 -18.08 7.27 3.51
CA PRO A 157 -17.63 6.11 2.74
C PRO A 157 -16.09 6.05 2.66
N VAL A 158 -15.44 5.53 3.70
CA VAL A 158 -13.96 5.55 3.82
C VAL A 158 -13.27 4.46 3.03
N TRP A 159 -13.87 3.28 2.93
CA TRP A 159 -13.21 2.11 2.35
C TRP A 159 -12.98 2.21 0.83
N MET A 160 -13.84 2.97 0.15
CA MET A 160 -13.80 3.18 -1.30
C MET A 160 -13.23 4.55 -1.69
N THR A 161 -12.85 5.38 -0.72
CA THR A 161 -12.22 6.68 -1.00
C THR A 161 -10.71 6.51 -1.15
N SER A 162 -10.13 7.34 -2.01
CA SER A 162 -8.68 7.41 -2.15
C SER A 162 -8.05 8.00 -0.89
N VAL A 163 -6.89 7.51 -0.45
CA VAL A 163 -6.09 8.11 0.64
C VAL A 163 -5.83 9.61 0.38
N LYS A 164 -5.79 10.01 -0.90
CA LYS A 164 -5.60 11.40 -1.33
C LYS A 164 -6.81 12.30 -1.11
N GLU A 165 -7.99 11.71 -1.16
CA GLU A 165 -9.27 12.40 -1.12
C GLU A 165 -9.96 12.24 0.23
N ALA A 166 -9.51 11.30 1.06
CA ALA A 166 -10.01 11.07 2.40
C ALA A 166 -9.69 12.29 3.29
N ASN A 167 -10.75 12.99 3.68
CA ASN A 167 -10.67 14.17 4.52
C ASN A 167 -10.54 13.74 6.00
N PHE A 168 -9.32 13.44 6.44
CA PHE A 168 -9.04 13.02 7.82
C PHE A 168 -9.06 14.17 8.85
N ALA A 169 -9.23 15.41 8.40
CA ALA A 169 -9.33 16.56 9.28
C ALA A 169 -10.51 16.41 10.26
N PRO A 170 -10.41 16.93 11.49
CA PRO A 170 -11.59 17.08 12.34
C PRO A 170 -12.58 17.96 11.56
N VAL A 171 -13.79 17.45 11.34
CA VAL A 171 -14.91 18.34 11.05
C VAL A 171 -15.00 19.25 12.28
N ASN A 172 -14.61 20.52 12.13
CA ASN A 172 -15.00 21.55 13.10
C ASN A 172 -16.52 21.66 12.99
N VAL A 173 -17.23 20.77 13.66
CA VAL A 173 -18.61 20.99 14.04
C VAL A 173 -18.55 22.14 15.01
N ASN A 174 -18.73 23.35 14.48
CA ASN A 174 -18.99 24.53 15.27
C ASN A 174 -20.33 24.27 15.98
N MET A 175 -20.28 23.70 17.19
CA MET A 175 -21.45 23.46 18.06
C MET A 175 -22.00 24.77 18.65
N SER A 176 -21.92 25.87 17.90
CA SER A 176 -22.59 27.12 18.22
C SER A 176 -23.80 27.25 17.31
N GLY A 177 -24.88 26.58 17.71
CA GLY A 177 -26.23 26.84 17.22
C GLY A 177 -26.73 25.90 16.13
N ALA A 178 -27.52 24.91 16.52
CA ALA A 178 -28.83 24.60 15.92
C ALA A 178 -29.36 23.29 16.50
N MET A 179 -30.21 23.40 17.52
CA MET A 179 -31.31 22.47 17.70
C MET A 179 -32.29 22.76 16.55
N GLY A 180 -32.06 22.13 15.41
CA GLY A 180 -32.84 22.32 14.19
C GLY A 180 -32.86 21.02 13.40
N THR A 181 -34.07 20.55 13.15
CA THR A 181 -34.51 19.42 12.31
C THR A 181 -33.53 18.89 11.25
N PRO A 182 -33.52 17.57 10.97
CA PRO A 182 -32.63 16.98 9.97
C PRO A 182 -33.03 17.45 8.56
N GLU A 183 -32.31 18.44 8.03
CA GLU A 183 -32.37 18.82 6.62
C GLU A 183 -31.49 17.87 5.81
N HIS A 184 -32.15 17.01 5.03
CA HIS A 184 -31.52 16.08 4.10
C HIS A 184 -31.24 16.81 2.77
N LYS A 185 -30.04 17.38 2.63
CA LYS A 185 -29.38 17.84 1.38
C LYS A 185 -27.87 17.74 1.64
N GLY A 186 -26.96 17.24 0.84
CA GLY A 186 -26.83 16.85 -0.57
C GLY A 186 -25.32 16.55 -0.74
N GLN A 187 -24.91 15.48 -1.44
CA GLN A 187 -24.52 15.54 -2.85
C GLN A 187 -23.00 15.75 -3.05
N LEU A 188 -22.32 14.67 -3.46
CA LEU A 188 -21.19 14.74 -4.41
C LEU A 188 -21.32 13.57 -5.40
N GLY A 189 -22.43 13.58 -6.15
CA GLY A 189 -22.62 12.72 -7.31
C GLY A 189 -22.16 13.46 -8.55
N THR A 190 -21.22 12.87 -9.28
CA THR A 190 -20.80 13.26 -10.63
C THR A 190 -22.00 13.45 -11.57
N PRO A 191 -22.00 14.47 -12.45
CA PRO A 191 -23.06 14.61 -13.44
C PRO A 191 -22.88 13.54 -14.54
N MET A 192 -23.64 12.44 -14.46
CA MET A 192 -23.95 11.66 -15.65
C MET A 192 -24.99 12.42 -16.46
N GLN A 193 -24.58 12.91 -17.63
CA GLN A 193 -25.48 13.41 -18.68
C GLN A 193 -26.49 12.31 -19.04
N GLN A 194 -27.75 12.54 -18.71
CA GLN A 194 -28.87 11.75 -19.19
C GLN A 194 -29.34 12.36 -20.53
N PRO A 195 -29.55 11.58 -21.60
CA PRO A 195 -30.01 12.12 -22.88
C PRO A 195 -31.44 12.65 -22.73
N SER A 196 -31.64 13.93 -23.03
CA SER A 196 -32.94 14.60 -22.97
C SER A 196 -33.88 14.03 -24.04
N LEU A 197 -34.97 13.41 -23.61
CA LEU A 197 -36.12 13.09 -24.47
C LEU A 197 -36.84 14.39 -24.85
N GLN A 198 -36.98 14.56 -26.15
CA GLN A 198 -37.52 15.71 -26.87
C GLN A 198 -39.05 15.77 -26.68
N SER A 199 -39.54 16.80 -26.00
CA SER A 199 -40.97 17.04 -25.75
C SER A 199 -41.64 17.76 -26.93
N TYR A 200 -42.79 17.23 -27.37
CA TYR A 200 -43.63 17.80 -28.43
C TYR A 200 -44.41 19.04 -27.96
N PRO A 201 -44.71 20.02 -28.84
CA PRO A 201 -45.49 21.20 -28.48
C PRO A 201 -47.02 20.95 -28.46
N PRO A 202 -47.78 21.75 -27.67
CA PRO A 202 -49.22 21.57 -27.48
C PRO A 202 -50.06 22.11 -28.65
N GLN A 203 -51.12 21.37 -29.01
CA GLN A 203 -52.16 21.79 -29.95
C GLN A 203 -53.08 22.85 -29.34
N GLN A 204 -53.35 23.92 -30.09
CA GLN A 204 -54.26 25.01 -29.73
C GLN A 204 -55.74 24.62 -29.96
N PRO A 205 -56.67 25.02 -29.06
CA PRO A 205 -58.11 24.90 -29.30
C PRO A 205 -58.61 26.08 -30.16
N GLY A 206 -59.15 25.79 -31.34
CA GLY A 206 -59.83 26.75 -32.20
C GLY A 206 -61.26 27.02 -31.74
N TYR A 207 -61.59 28.30 -31.53
CA TYR A 207 -62.96 28.78 -31.29
C TYR A 207 -63.65 29.17 -32.61
N SER A 208 -64.96 28.96 -32.59
CA SER A 208 -66.03 29.24 -33.56
C SER A 208 -66.10 30.68 -34.12
N SER A 209 -66.60 30.82 -35.35
CA SER A 209 -67.34 32.02 -35.77
C SER A 209 -68.52 31.64 -36.69
N PRO A 210 -69.70 32.27 -36.51
CA PRO A 210 -70.88 32.08 -37.36
C PRO A 210 -70.98 33.13 -38.47
N ALA A 211 -71.57 32.73 -39.59
CA ALA A 211 -72.49 33.50 -40.44
C ALA A 211 -73.21 32.54 -41.39
#